data_AF-A0A532EH79-F1
#
_entry.id   AF-A0A532EH79-F1
#
_cell.length_a   1.000
_cell.length_b   1.000
_cell.length_c   1.000
_cell.angle_alpha   90.00
_cell.angle_beta   90.00
_cell.angle_gamma   90.00
#
_symmetry.space_group_name_H-M   'P 1'
#
loop_
_entity.id
_entity.type
_entity.pdbx_description
1 polymer ?
#
loop_
_entity_poly.entity_id
_entity_poly.type
_entity_poly.pdbx_seq_one_letter_code
_entity_poly.pdbx_strand_id
1 'polypeptide(L)'
;MPGLRSSAGALFASLLPIVSILFPLVVIFLLATSVSAEDPPTPYLTQLLQQARQARLADAREWHLLLHYRANLFGGYTSEQDDTGFFLAPEGKTDPQAELDATLRQFFSPELVGRSKQPAQCAFVARYAWLVEQLRFDPIQLPPMPCERFERWIEEFHARSITLVFPSAFMNNPASMFGHTFLRIDQEGQTAQTRLLAYTINFAADVPPDEGLAYPVRGIFGGYRGQFSTVPYYLKVQEYRDIENRDIWEYRLSFDDRQIRRLLMHAWELGNASFDYFFFKENCSYHLL
;
A
#
# COMPACT_ATOMS: atom_id res chain seq x y z
N MET A 1 83.48 -31.59 36.47
CA MET A 1 82.85 -31.42 35.14
C MET A 1 81.43 -31.99 35.21
N PRO A 2 80.45 -31.42 34.49
CA PRO A 2 79.43 -30.47 34.96
C PRO A 2 78.08 -31.13 35.38
N GLY A 3 77.21 -30.34 36.03
CA GLY A 3 75.75 -30.39 35.80
C GLY A 3 74.80 -30.55 37.01
N LEU A 4 73.75 -29.71 36.99
CA LEU A 4 72.46 -29.75 37.73
C LEU A 4 72.46 -29.18 39.17
N ARG A 5 71.53 -28.33 39.62
CA ARG A 5 70.23 -27.81 39.11
C ARG A 5 69.93 -26.49 39.84
N SER A 6 69.25 -25.55 39.16
CA SER A 6 68.70 -24.33 39.74
C SER A 6 67.24 -24.56 40.16
N SER A 7 66.90 -24.09 41.36
CA SER A 7 65.53 -23.96 41.86
C SER A 7 65.44 -22.64 42.62
N ALA A 8 64.69 -21.68 42.08
CA ALA A 8 64.22 -20.52 42.81
C ALA A 8 62.84 -20.14 42.28
N GLY A 9 61.85 -20.28 43.14
CA GLY A 9 60.48 -19.83 42.91
C GLY A 9 60.28 -18.40 43.40
N ALA A 10 59.33 -17.74 42.72
CA ALA A 10 58.31 -16.81 43.19
C ALA A 10 58.74 -15.57 44.03
N LEU A 11 58.39 -14.38 43.50
CA LEU A 11 57.59 -13.35 44.19
C LEU A 11 57.41 -12.14 43.25
N PHE A 12 56.24 -12.03 42.59
CA PHE A 12 55.70 -10.74 42.13
C PHE A 12 54.17 -10.83 42.03
N ALA A 13 53.50 -10.38 43.08
CA ALA A 13 52.13 -9.88 43.13
C ALA A 13 52.27 -8.50 43.78
N SER A 14 51.60 -7.40 43.42
CA SER A 14 50.22 -7.22 43.00
C SER A 14 50.03 -5.72 42.74
N LEU A 15 49.78 -5.30 41.50
CA LEU A 15 49.46 -3.91 41.15
C LEU A 15 48.53 -3.87 39.92
N LEU A 16 47.42 -4.63 39.92
CA LEU A 16 46.36 -4.50 38.92
C LEU A 16 45.04 -5.07 39.49
N PRO A 17 44.21 -4.24 40.17
CA PRO A 17 42.77 -4.49 40.00
C PRO A 17 41.90 -3.21 40.00
N ILE A 18 42.44 -1.99 39.85
CA ILE A 18 41.61 -0.77 39.93
C ILE A 18 41.19 -0.25 38.53
N VAL A 19 41.98 -0.50 37.49
CA VAL A 19 41.70 0.06 36.14
C VAL A 19 40.66 -0.76 35.34
N SER A 20 40.42 -2.02 35.69
CA SER A 20 39.47 -2.88 34.94
C SER A 20 37.99 -2.76 35.34
N ILE A 21 37.66 -2.00 36.40
CA ILE A 21 36.26 -1.87 36.89
C ILE A 21 35.61 -0.55 36.43
N LEU A 22 36.40 0.47 36.09
CA LEU A 22 35.87 1.77 35.62
C LEU A 22 35.49 1.78 34.13
N PHE A 23 36.09 0.92 33.31
CA PHE A 23 35.79 0.84 31.87
C PHE A 23 34.41 0.25 31.51
N PRO A 24 33.88 -0.82 32.18
CA PRO A 24 32.55 -1.33 31.86
C PRO A 24 31.42 -0.40 32.35
N LEU A 25 31.67 0.47 33.34
CA LEU A 25 30.66 1.38 33.89
C LEU A 25 30.37 2.59 32.97
N VAL A 26 31.36 3.07 32.22
CA VAL A 26 31.18 4.17 31.24
C VAL A 26 30.47 3.69 29.98
N VAL A 27 30.69 2.43 29.56
CA VAL A 27 30.02 1.85 28.39
C VAL A 27 28.55 1.52 28.68
N ILE A 28 28.20 1.12 29.91
CA ILE A 28 26.81 0.90 30.31
C ILE A 28 26.04 2.23 30.43
N PHE A 29 26.70 3.34 30.78
CA PHE A 29 26.04 4.66 30.87
C PHE A 29 25.81 5.33 29.50
N LEU A 30 26.58 4.97 28.47
CA LEU A 30 26.42 5.44 27.08
C LEU A 30 25.39 4.64 26.27
N LEU A 31 24.88 3.52 26.82
CA LEU A 31 23.77 2.73 26.29
C LEU A 31 22.41 3.14 26.89
N ALA A 32 22.33 4.32 27.53
CA ALA A 32 21.07 4.98 27.82
C ALA A 32 20.41 5.36 26.48
N THR A 33 19.73 4.37 25.90
CA THR A 33 18.86 4.50 24.75
C THR A 33 17.94 5.70 24.96
N SER A 34 18.03 6.67 24.07
CA SER A 34 16.97 7.61 23.79
C SER A 34 15.75 6.82 23.32
N VAL A 35 14.97 6.31 24.28
CA VAL A 35 13.59 5.92 24.06
C VAL A 35 12.86 7.23 23.80
N SER A 36 12.54 7.50 22.54
CA SER A 36 11.54 8.51 22.21
C SER A 36 10.24 8.08 22.89
N ALA A 37 9.92 8.70 24.01
CA ALA A 37 8.59 8.60 24.59
C ALA A 37 7.64 9.34 23.65
N GLU A 38 6.84 8.60 22.87
CA GLU A 38 5.66 9.19 22.24
C GLU A 38 4.74 9.72 23.35
N ASP A 39 4.23 10.93 23.15
CA ASP A 39 3.21 11.48 24.04
C ASP A 39 2.02 10.51 24.12
N PRO A 40 1.44 10.33 25.31
CA PRO A 40 0.31 9.41 25.46
C PRO A 40 -0.82 9.82 24.50
N PRO A 41 -1.49 8.85 23.85
CA PRO A 41 -2.61 9.14 22.96
C PRO A 41 -3.64 10.02 23.65
N THR A 42 -4.26 10.93 22.89
CA THR A 42 -5.36 11.72 23.43
C THR A 42 -6.47 10.80 23.94
N PRO A 43 -7.23 11.19 24.99
CA PRO A 43 -8.32 10.35 25.52
C PRO A 43 -9.32 9.90 24.43
N TYR A 44 -9.54 10.77 23.44
CA TYR A 44 -10.40 10.49 22.32
C TYR A 44 -9.82 9.43 21.36
N LEU A 45 -8.52 9.51 21.02
CA LEU A 45 -7.86 8.45 20.24
C LEU A 45 -7.88 7.10 20.98
N THR A 46 -7.64 7.08 22.29
CA THR A 46 -7.77 5.85 23.10
C THR A 46 -9.17 5.26 23.02
N GLN A 47 -10.21 6.11 23.10
CA GLN A 47 -11.60 5.68 22.94
C GLN A 47 -11.85 5.06 21.56
N LEU A 48 -11.40 5.69 20.47
CA LEU A 48 -11.57 5.17 19.10
C LEU A 48 -10.88 3.81 18.92
N LEU A 49 -9.64 3.67 19.40
CA LEU A 49 -8.90 2.40 19.37
C LEU A 49 -9.66 1.28 20.11
N GLN A 50 -10.20 1.60 21.29
CA GLN A 50 -10.99 0.65 22.07
C GLN A 50 -12.29 0.25 21.35
N GLN A 51 -13.02 1.22 20.79
CA GLN A 51 -14.25 0.98 20.05
C GLN A 51 -13.99 0.10 18.81
N ALA A 52 -12.93 0.39 18.04
CA ALA A 52 -12.57 -0.38 16.86
C ALA A 52 -12.26 -1.84 17.20
N ARG A 53 -11.51 -2.09 18.28
CA ARG A 53 -11.22 -3.44 18.77
C ARG A 53 -12.48 -4.17 19.26
N GLN A 54 -13.35 -3.49 20.00
CA GLN A 54 -14.62 -4.05 20.49
C GLN A 54 -15.55 -4.44 19.35
N ALA A 55 -15.61 -3.62 18.30
CA ALA A 55 -16.37 -3.87 17.09
C ALA A 55 -15.68 -4.86 16.13
N ARG A 56 -14.45 -5.29 16.43
CA ARG A 56 -13.62 -6.17 15.59
C ARG A 56 -13.48 -5.64 14.16
N LEU A 57 -13.25 -4.33 14.02
CA LEU A 57 -13.13 -3.70 12.72
C LEU A 57 -11.93 -4.24 11.91
N ALA A 58 -10.89 -4.72 12.58
CA ALA A 58 -9.75 -5.36 11.92
C ALA A 58 -10.11 -6.65 11.19
N ASP A 59 -11.20 -7.33 11.59
CA ASP A 59 -11.71 -8.55 10.93
C ASP A 59 -12.75 -8.23 9.83
N ALA A 60 -13.13 -6.95 9.68
CA ALA A 60 -14.19 -6.55 8.77
C ALA A 60 -13.77 -6.76 7.31
N ARG A 61 -14.69 -7.30 6.50
CA ARG A 61 -14.44 -7.54 5.07
C ARG A 61 -14.00 -6.27 4.33
N GLU A 62 -14.63 -5.13 4.62
CA GLU A 62 -14.29 -3.86 3.97
C GLU A 62 -12.85 -3.43 4.30
N TRP A 63 -12.40 -3.60 5.54
CA TRP A 63 -11.01 -3.38 5.93
C TRP A 63 -10.05 -4.26 5.13
N HIS A 64 -10.38 -5.55 5.01
CA HIS A 64 -9.60 -6.49 4.22
C HIS A 64 -9.53 -6.13 2.74
N LEU A 65 -10.61 -5.63 2.15
CA LEU A 65 -10.63 -5.21 0.75
C LEU A 65 -9.84 -3.92 0.50
N LEU A 66 -9.91 -2.94 1.41
CA LEU A 66 -9.13 -1.70 1.32
C LEU A 66 -7.62 -1.97 1.35
N LEU A 67 -7.20 -2.98 2.11
CA LEU A 67 -5.79 -3.34 2.28
C LEU A 67 -5.36 -4.54 1.45
N HIS A 68 -6.23 -5.12 0.62
CA HIS A 68 -5.96 -6.32 -0.17
C HIS A 68 -5.45 -7.52 0.67
N TYR A 69 -6.00 -7.72 1.88
CA TYR A 69 -5.70 -8.90 2.71
C TYR A 69 -6.34 -10.17 2.13
N ARG A 70 -5.56 -11.24 2.08
CA ARG A 70 -6.00 -12.61 1.79
C ARG A 70 -5.79 -13.52 2.99
N ALA A 71 -6.69 -14.47 3.17
CA ALA A 71 -6.55 -15.47 4.22
C ALA A 71 -5.38 -16.43 3.88
N ASN A 72 -4.53 -16.69 4.86
CA ASN A 72 -3.43 -17.65 4.72
C ASN A 72 -3.92 -19.08 4.90
N LEU A 73 -3.19 -20.05 4.31
CA LEU A 73 -3.53 -21.49 4.40
C LEU A 73 -3.61 -22.01 5.85
N PHE A 74 -2.79 -21.45 6.74
CA PHE A 74 -2.69 -21.87 8.15
C PHE A 74 -3.33 -20.86 9.12
N GLY A 75 -4.20 -19.99 8.63
CA GLY A 75 -4.87 -18.95 9.41
C GLY A 75 -4.10 -17.61 9.43
N GLY A 76 -4.82 -16.56 9.82
CA GLY A 76 -4.35 -15.17 9.70
C GLY A 76 -4.51 -14.62 8.28
N TYR A 77 -4.01 -13.40 8.08
CA TYR A 77 -4.14 -12.67 6.83
C TYR A 77 -2.80 -12.09 6.39
N THR A 78 -2.62 -11.94 5.08
CA THR A 78 -1.47 -11.24 4.52
C THR A 78 -1.94 -10.43 3.33
N SER A 79 -1.50 -9.18 3.28
CA SER A 79 -1.84 -8.29 2.18
C SER A 79 -1.01 -8.65 0.96
N GLU A 80 -1.66 -8.64 -0.20
CA GLU A 80 -1.02 -8.77 -1.51
C GLU A 80 -0.24 -7.50 -1.89
N GLN A 81 -0.31 -6.46 -1.07
CA GLN A 81 0.37 -5.19 -1.31
C GLN A 81 1.82 -5.23 -0.79
N ASP A 82 2.75 -4.72 -1.61
CA ASP A 82 4.21 -4.79 -1.39
C ASP A 82 4.91 -3.43 -1.16
N ASP A 83 4.23 -2.30 -1.32
CA ASP A 83 4.81 -0.96 -1.04
C ASP A 83 4.89 -0.71 0.46
N THR A 84 6.10 -0.56 0.98
CA THR A 84 6.31 -0.22 2.40
C THR A 84 5.68 1.11 2.79
N GLY A 85 5.47 2.04 1.86
CA GLY A 85 4.79 3.30 2.11
C GLY A 85 3.26 3.20 2.21
N PHE A 86 2.66 2.05 1.89
CA PHE A 86 1.20 1.88 1.93
C PHE A 86 0.67 1.49 3.31
N PHE A 87 1.49 0.83 4.12
CA PHE A 87 1.14 0.47 5.50
C PHE A 87 1.62 1.55 6.46
N LEU A 88 0.81 1.81 7.48
CA LEU A 88 1.11 2.75 8.55
C LEU A 88 1.73 2.05 9.77
N ALA A 89 1.51 0.75 9.92
CA ALA A 89 2.23 -0.09 10.87
C ALA A 89 3.40 -0.83 10.17
N PRO A 90 4.55 -1.01 10.84
CA PRO A 90 5.65 -1.83 10.30
C PRO A 90 5.21 -3.28 10.00
N GLU A 91 4.33 -3.84 10.81
CA GLU A 91 3.74 -5.17 10.67
C GLU A 91 2.40 -5.15 9.90
N GLY A 92 2.03 -4.00 9.34
CA GLY A 92 0.72 -3.79 8.73
C GLY A 92 0.43 -4.77 7.59
N LYS A 93 1.44 -5.27 6.87
CA LYS A 93 1.24 -6.28 5.82
C LYS A 93 0.65 -7.60 6.33
N THR A 94 0.88 -7.98 7.59
CA THR A 94 0.50 -9.29 8.15
C THR A 94 -0.37 -9.19 9.40
N ASP A 95 -0.55 -7.99 9.95
CA ASP A 95 -1.40 -7.74 11.11
C ASP A 95 -2.45 -6.65 10.80
N PRO A 96 -3.67 -7.05 10.40
CA PRO A 96 -4.77 -6.11 10.14
C PRO A 96 -5.14 -5.24 11.34
N GLN A 97 -4.93 -5.71 12.57
CA GLN A 97 -5.25 -4.95 13.79
C GLN A 97 -4.17 -3.91 14.06
N ALA A 98 -2.89 -4.26 13.90
CA ALA A 98 -1.80 -3.30 14.01
C ALA A 98 -1.94 -2.17 12.99
N GLU A 99 -2.27 -2.50 11.73
CA GLU A 99 -2.50 -1.51 10.69
C GLU A 99 -3.69 -0.60 10.99
N LEU A 100 -4.78 -1.14 11.54
CA LEU A 100 -5.95 -0.36 11.90
C LEU A 100 -5.63 0.63 13.01
N ASP A 101 -4.93 0.15 14.05
CA ASP A 101 -4.52 0.99 15.17
C ASP A 101 -3.56 2.09 14.71
N ALA A 102 -2.58 1.77 13.86
CA ALA A 102 -1.65 2.75 13.29
C ALA A 102 -2.38 3.75 12.39
N THR A 103 -3.35 3.31 11.59
CA THR A 103 -4.20 4.18 10.78
C THR A 103 -4.95 5.19 11.63
N LEU A 104 -5.57 4.75 12.73
CA LEU A 104 -6.25 5.64 13.66
C LEU A 104 -5.29 6.63 14.32
N ARG A 105 -4.10 6.19 14.76
CA ARG A 105 -3.09 7.10 15.33
C ARG A 105 -2.65 8.15 14.32
N GLN A 106 -2.39 7.74 13.07
CA GLN A 106 -1.87 8.63 12.05
C GLN A 106 -2.87 9.72 11.65
N PHE A 107 -4.18 9.50 11.77
CA PHE A 107 -5.17 10.57 11.53
C PHE A 107 -5.07 11.75 12.49
N PHE A 108 -4.45 11.56 13.67
CA PHE A 108 -4.16 12.62 14.65
C PHE A 108 -2.76 13.23 14.48
N SER A 109 -1.93 12.69 13.59
CA SER A 109 -0.56 13.14 13.37
C SER A 109 -0.47 14.10 12.18
N PRO A 110 0.38 15.16 12.25
CA PRO A 110 0.68 16.01 11.10
C PRO A 110 1.69 15.38 10.14
N GLU A 111 2.27 14.22 10.47
CA GLU A 111 3.28 13.57 9.64
C GLU A 111 2.72 13.13 8.28
N LEU A 112 3.56 13.31 7.26
CA LEU A 112 3.24 12.97 5.88
C LEU A 112 3.54 11.49 5.64
N VAL A 113 2.58 10.79 5.06
CA VAL A 113 2.65 9.35 4.81
C VAL A 113 2.44 9.03 3.34
N GLY A 114 2.71 7.77 2.98
CA GLY A 114 2.56 7.29 1.61
C GLY A 114 3.60 7.86 0.66
N ARG A 115 3.63 7.29 -0.54
CA ARG A 115 4.41 7.84 -1.67
C ARG A 115 3.95 9.23 -2.06
N SER A 116 2.68 9.53 -1.83
CA SER A 116 2.09 10.84 -2.13
C SER A 116 2.55 11.97 -1.20
N LYS A 117 3.17 11.62 -0.05
CA LYS A 117 3.68 12.55 0.99
C LYS A 117 2.59 13.54 1.43
N GLN A 118 1.50 13.02 1.97
CA GLN A 118 0.32 13.79 2.41
C GLN A 118 -0.09 13.38 3.82
N PRO A 119 -0.86 14.20 4.56
CA PRO A 119 -1.47 13.75 5.80
C PRO A 119 -2.31 12.49 5.59
N ALA A 120 -2.38 11.61 6.59
CA ALA A 120 -3.02 10.31 6.43
C ALA A 120 -4.50 10.38 6.02
N GLN A 121 -5.25 11.38 6.49
CA GLN A 121 -6.64 11.58 6.08
C GLN A 121 -6.78 11.78 4.55
N CYS A 122 -5.75 12.35 3.90
CA CYS A 122 -5.71 12.64 2.47
C CYS A 122 -4.96 11.58 1.64
N ALA A 123 -3.99 10.89 2.22
CA ALA A 123 -3.34 9.75 1.57
C ALA A 123 -4.27 8.53 1.52
N PHE A 124 -5.08 8.35 2.57
CA PHE A 124 -5.98 7.21 2.77
C PHE A 124 -7.43 7.64 3.00
N VAL A 125 -8.00 8.32 2.00
CA VAL A 125 -9.36 8.89 2.02
C VAL A 125 -10.46 7.83 2.13
N ALA A 126 -10.28 6.64 1.55
CA ALA A 126 -11.24 5.54 1.62
C ALA A 126 -11.24 4.92 3.03
N ARG A 127 -10.06 4.68 3.63
CA ARG A 127 -9.92 4.23 5.02
C ARG A 127 -10.50 5.25 5.98
N TYR A 128 -10.21 6.54 5.78
CA TYR A 128 -10.76 7.61 6.61
C TYR A 128 -12.29 7.66 6.52
N ALA A 129 -12.84 7.69 5.31
CA ALA A 129 -14.30 7.70 5.10
C ALA A 129 -14.98 6.48 5.72
N TRP A 130 -14.41 5.29 5.55
CA TRP A 130 -14.93 4.07 6.15
C TRP A 130 -14.89 4.11 7.68
N LEU A 131 -13.78 4.52 8.29
CA LEU A 131 -13.66 4.60 9.75
C LEU A 131 -14.56 5.68 10.35
N VAL A 132 -14.80 6.79 9.65
CA VAL A 132 -15.82 7.79 10.03
C VAL A 132 -17.20 7.15 10.09
N GLU A 133 -17.57 6.34 9.11
CA GLU A 133 -18.87 5.64 9.10
C GLU A 133 -18.99 4.62 10.25
N GLN A 134 -17.92 3.85 10.52
CA GLN A 134 -17.93 2.79 11.55
C GLN A 134 -17.88 3.33 12.98
N LEU A 135 -17.05 4.35 13.23
CA LEU A 135 -16.73 4.84 14.57
C LEU A 135 -17.41 6.18 14.92
N ARG A 136 -18.04 6.83 13.92
CA ARG A 136 -18.77 8.11 14.08
C ARG A 136 -17.88 9.20 14.70
N PHE A 137 -16.80 9.53 14.00
CA PHE A 137 -15.85 10.53 14.50
C PHE A 137 -16.52 11.86 14.86
N ASP A 138 -16.19 12.40 16.03
CA ASP A 138 -16.46 13.77 16.43
C ASP A 138 -15.52 14.73 15.67
N PRO A 139 -16.05 15.59 14.77
CA PRO A 139 -15.24 16.51 13.97
C PRO A 139 -14.61 17.64 14.79
N ILE A 140 -15.01 17.85 16.05
CA ILE A 140 -14.35 18.81 16.94
C ILE A 140 -13.04 18.22 17.47
N GLN A 141 -13.05 16.92 17.80
CA GLN A 141 -11.91 16.22 18.38
C GLN A 141 -10.94 15.68 17.33
N LEU A 142 -11.46 15.32 16.14
CA LEU A 142 -10.67 14.96 14.96
C LEU A 142 -11.22 15.73 13.75
N PRO A 143 -10.78 16.98 13.54
CA PRO A 143 -11.23 17.79 12.41
C PRO A 143 -10.87 17.13 11.06
N PRO A 144 -11.81 17.10 10.09
CA PRO A 144 -11.50 16.65 8.75
C PRO A 144 -10.55 17.65 8.08
N MET A 145 -9.50 17.13 7.45
CA MET A 145 -8.54 17.95 6.71
C MET A 145 -9.07 18.26 5.30
N PRO A 146 -8.84 19.48 4.76
CA PRO A 146 -9.14 19.80 3.38
C PRO A 146 -8.15 19.08 2.46
N CYS A 147 -8.62 18.06 1.73
CA CYS A 147 -7.77 17.23 0.89
C CYS A 147 -7.81 17.73 -0.56
N GLU A 148 -7.37 18.96 -0.80
CA GLU A 148 -7.55 19.66 -2.08
C GLU A 148 -7.07 18.87 -3.32
N ARG A 149 -5.97 18.12 -3.18
CA ARG A 149 -5.45 17.28 -4.28
C ARG A 149 -6.43 16.17 -4.66
N PHE A 150 -7.00 15.53 -3.65
CA PHE A 150 -8.03 14.50 -3.86
C PHE A 150 -9.33 15.12 -4.37
N GLU A 151 -9.75 16.26 -3.83
CA GLU A 151 -10.96 16.98 -4.25
C GLU A 151 -10.89 17.39 -5.72
N ARG A 152 -9.78 18.01 -6.15
CA ARG A 152 -9.57 18.32 -7.58
C ARG A 152 -9.56 17.06 -8.45
N TRP A 153 -8.85 16.01 -8.01
CA TRP A 153 -8.74 14.76 -8.76
C TRP A 153 -10.09 14.06 -8.95
N ILE A 154 -10.94 14.02 -7.92
CA ILE A 154 -12.27 13.39 -8.05
C ILE A 154 -13.24 14.26 -8.86
N GLU A 155 -13.13 15.59 -8.77
CA GLU A 155 -13.92 16.53 -9.55
C GLU A 155 -13.58 16.47 -11.05
N GLU A 156 -12.31 16.32 -11.42
CA GLU A 156 -11.87 16.19 -12.83
C GLU A 156 -12.61 15.09 -13.59
N PHE A 157 -13.06 14.04 -12.91
CA PHE A 157 -13.79 12.95 -13.56
C PHE A 157 -15.27 13.24 -13.76
N HIS A 158 -15.91 14.07 -12.93
CA HIS A 158 -17.38 14.23 -12.91
C HIS A 158 -18.13 12.89 -13.12
N ALA A 159 -17.70 11.86 -12.39
CA ALA A 159 -18.02 10.47 -12.70
C ALA A 159 -19.51 10.15 -12.50
N ARG A 160 -20.15 9.61 -13.55
CA ARG A 160 -21.58 9.22 -13.55
C ARG A 160 -21.80 7.74 -13.78
N SER A 161 -20.88 7.05 -14.45
CA SER A 161 -20.89 5.59 -14.51
C SER A 161 -19.50 5.00 -14.65
N ILE A 162 -19.40 3.71 -14.32
CA ILE A 162 -18.19 2.92 -14.53
C ILE A 162 -18.49 1.85 -15.57
N THR A 163 -17.60 1.71 -16.54
CA THR A 163 -17.69 0.68 -17.58
C THR A 163 -16.48 -0.24 -17.47
N LEU A 164 -16.72 -1.55 -17.32
CA LEU A 164 -15.70 -2.57 -17.45
C LEU A 164 -15.33 -2.71 -18.92
N VAL A 165 -14.04 -2.57 -19.24
CA VAL A 165 -13.52 -2.70 -20.60
C VAL A 165 -12.58 -3.90 -20.66
N PHE A 166 -12.80 -4.76 -21.65
CA PHE A 166 -12.04 -5.98 -21.87
C PHE A 166 -11.57 -6.08 -23.33
N PRO A 167 -10.30 -5.73 -23.63
CA PRO A 167 -9.67 -6.09 -24.90
C PRO A 167 -9.37 -7.60 -24.97
N SER A 168 -9.71 -8.22 -26.10
CA SER A 168 -9.53 -9.67 -26.31
C SER A 168 -8.06 -10.11 -26.25
N ALA A 169 -7.83 -11.41 -26.08
CA ALA A 169 -6.49 -12.00 -26.13
C ALA A 169 -5.73 -11.70 -27.43
N PHE A 170 -4.40 -11.58 -27.34
CA PHE A 170 -3.52 -11.43 -28.49
C PHE A 170 -2.30 -12.34 -28.33
N MET A 171 -2.25 -13.38 -29.14
CA MET A 171 -1.26 -14.44 -29.01
C MET A 171 0.16 -14.01 -29.40
N ASN A 172 0.31 -12.91 -30.13
CA ASN A 172 1.60 -12.43 -30.61
C ASN A 172 2.39 -11.63 -29.57
N ASN A 173 1.82 -11.34 -28.39
CA ASN A 173 2.49 -10.68 -27.28
C ASN A 173 2.23 -11.42 -25.96
N PRO A 174 3.24 -12.06 -25.35
CA PRO A 174 3.11 -12.84 -24.11
C PRO A 174 2.40 -12.10 -22.96
N ALA A 175 2.66 -10.81 -22.78
CA ALA A 175 2.05 -10.00 -21.72
C ALA A 175 0.55 -9.73 -21.93
N SER A 176 0.02 -10.19 -23.04
CA SER A 176 -1.21 -9.75 -23.67
C SER A 176 -2.04 -10.93 -24.17
N MET A 177 -1.54 -12.16 -23.94
CA MET A 177 -2.12 -13.42 -24.38
C MET A 177 -3.44 -13.77 -23.71
N PHE A 178 -3.74 -13.20 -22.54
CA PHE A 178 -4.98 -13.51 -21.78
C PHE A 178 -6.03 -12.39 -21.85
N GLY A 179 -5.77 -11.35 -22.64
CA GLY A 179 -6.58 -10.13 -22.63
C GLY A 179 -6.22 -9.25 -21.43
N HIS A 180 -6.86 -8.09 -21.37
CA HIS A 180 -6.67 -7.12 -20.28
C HIS A 180 -8.03 -6.66 -19.79
N THR A 181 -8.08 -6.21 -18.56
CA THR A 181 -9.28 -5.56 -18.03
C THR A 181 -8.87 -4.19 -17.49
N PHE A 182 -9.71 -3.20 -17.71
CA PHE A 182 -9.60 -1.90 -17.04
C PHE A 182 -10.98 -1.29 -16.88
N LEU A 183 -11.12 -0.34 -15.95
CA LEU A 183 -12.37 0.37 -15.75
C LEU A 183 -12.30 1.70 -16.45
N ARG A 184 -13.32 2.08 -17.23
CA ARG A 184 -13.49 3.43 -17.74
C ARG A 184 -14.42 4.21 -16.82
N ILE A 185 -14.02 5.43 -16.50
CA ILE A 185 -14.81 6.39 -15.72
C ILE A 185 -15.55 7.27 -16.72
N ASP A 186 -16.85 7.04 -16.86
CA ASP A 186 -17.69 7.81 -17.77
C ASP A 186 -18.24 9.05 -17.07
N GLN A 187 -18.09 10.22 -17.70
CA GLN A 187 -18.58 11.50 -17.17
C GLN A 187 -20.09 11.66 -17.41
N GLU A 188 -20.72 12.55 -16.63
CA GLU A 188 -22.08 12.98 -16.92
C GLU A 188 -22.20 13.58 -18.34
N GLY A 189 -23.25 13.19 -19.08
CA GLY A 189 -23.46 13.65 -20.46
C GLY A 189 -22.49 13.07 -21.50
N GLN A 190 -21.62 12.12 -21.13
CA GLN A 190 -20.70 11.50 -22.08
C GLN A 190 -21.46 10.70 -23.16
N THR A 191 -21.00 10.83 -24.41
CA THR A 191 -21.59 10.19 -25.59
C THR A 191 -20.63 9.19 -26.21
N ALA A 192 -21.12 8.39 -27.17
CA ALA A 192 -20.27 7.48 -27.95
C ALA A 192 -19.14 8.22 -28.71
N GLN A 193 -19.32 9.50 -29.03
CA GLN A 193 -18.34 10.33 -29.73
C GLN A 193 -17.28 10.90 -28.77
N THR A 194 -17.66 11.21 -27.54
CA THR A 194 -16.76 11.82 -26.54
C THR A 194 -16.12 10.82 -25.59
N ARG A 195 -16.48 9.53 -25.68
CA ARG A 195 -15.94 8.44 -24.85
C ARG A 195 -14.42 8.38 -24.78
N LEU A 196 -13.71 8.73 -25.86
CA LEU A 196 -12.24 8.68 -25.90
C LEU A 196 -11.57 9.68 -24.94
N LEU A 197 -12.32 10.70 -24.50
CA LEU A 197 -11.90 11.69 -23.51
C LEU A 197 -12.07 11.21 -22.07
N ALA A 198 -12.70 10.04 -21.85
CA ALA A 198 -12.81 9.45 -20.53
C ALA A 198 -11.44 9.10 -19.94
N TYR A 199 -11.37 9.01 -18.61
CA TYR A 199 -10.24 8.41 -17.92
C TYR A 199 -10.51 6.93 -17.64
N THR A 200 -9.43 6.17 -17.43
CA THR A 200 -9.49 4.76 -17.06
C THR A 200 -8.73 4.50 -15.78
N ILE A 201 -9.17 3.51 -15.00
CA ILE A 201 -8.40 2.91 -13.90
C ILE A 201 -7.81 1.61 -14.44
N ASN A 202 -6.48 1.57 -14.51
CA ASN A 202 -5.74 0.49 -15.12
C ASN A 202 -4.69 -0.06 -14.15
N PHE A 203 -4.59 -1.38 -14.03
CA PHE A 203 -3.52 -2.05 -13.30
C PHE A 203 -2.56 -2.71 -14.30
N ALA A 204 -1.30 -2.31 -14.29
CA ALA A 204 -0.30 -2.81 -15.21
C ALA A 204 1.08 -2.92 -14.55
N ALA A 205 1.92 -3.78 -15.13
CA ALA A 205 3.34 -3.87 -14.78
C ALA A 205 4.10 -2.60 -15.17
N ASP A 206 4.95 -2.13 -14.27
CA ASP A 206 5.97 -1.12 -14.55
C ASP A 206 7.19 -1.80 -15.19
N VAL A 207 7.29 -1.65 -16.52
CA VAL A 207 8.27 -2.35 -17.36
C VAL A 207 9.31 -1.34 -17.85
N PRO A 208 10.59 -1.49 -17.50
CA PRO A 208 11.65 -0.63 -18.01
C PRO A 208 11.74 -0.71 -19.54
N PRO A 209 12.12 0.38 -20.23
CA PRO A 209 12.45 0.32 -21.64
C PRO A 209 13.61 -0.67 -21.89
N ASP A 210 13.56 -1.39 -23.01
CA ASP A 210 14.62 -2.28 -23.52
C ASP A 210 14.89 -3.61 -22.78
N GLU A 211 13.90 -4.20 -22.10
CA GLU A 211 14.12 -5.47 -21.38
C GLU A 211 14.38 -6.71 -22.24
N GLY A 212 14.09 -6.66 -23.55
CA GLY A 212 14.41 -7.72 -24.49
C GLY A 212 13.92 -9.10 -24.02
N LEU A 213 14.82 -10.10 -24.01
CA LEU A 213 14.50 -11.49 -23.63
C LEU A 213 14.22 -11.69 -22.13
N ALA A 214 14.60 -10.72 -21.27
CA ALA A 214 14.27 -10.79 -19.84
C ALA A 214 12.79 -10.56 -19.58
N TYR A 215 12.09 -9.93 -20.52
CA TYR A 215 10.69 -9.55 -20.41
C TYR A 215 9.73 -10.70 -20.06
N PRO A 216 9.64 -11.78 -20.87
CA PRO A 216 8.77 -12.90 -20.56
C PRO A 216 9.24 -13.65 -19.30
N VAL A 217 10.55 -13.75 -19.06
CA VAL A 217 11.08 -14.50 -17.91
C VAL A 217 10.69 -13.80 -16.60
N ARG A 218 10.96 -12.51 -16.46
CA ARG A 218 10.56 -11.74 -15.26
C ARG A 218 9.05 -11.70 -15.10
N GLY A 219 8.29 -11.56 -16.19
CA GLY A 219 6.83 -11.55 -16.15
C GLY A 219 6.22 -12.84 -15.63
N ILE A 220 6.81 -13.98 -15.96
CA ILE A 220 6.37 -15.30 -15.46
C ILE A 220 6.70 -15.47 -13.97
N PHE A 221 7.84 -14.96 -13.52
CA PHE A 221 8.33 -15.13 -12.15
C PHE A 221 8.02 -13.97 -11.19
N GLY A 222 7.20 -13.00 -11.59
CA GLY A 222 6.79 -11.89 -10.70
C GLY A 222 7.83 -10.79 -10.53
N GLY A 223 8.76 -10.66 -11.47
CA GLY A 223 9.85 -9.68 -11.40
C GLY A 223 9.45 -8.23 -11.68
N TYR A 224 8.15 -7.96 -11.90
CA TYR A 224 7.63 -6.62 -12.14
C TYR A 224 6.80 -6.10 -10.99
N ARG A 225 6.86 -4.78 -10.85
CA ARG A 225 6.01 -4.05 -9.92
C ARG A 225 4.73 -3.63 -10.64
N GLY A 226 3.61 -4.20 -10.25
CA GLY A 226 2.28 -3.79 -10.70
C GLY A 226 1.82 -2.52 -9.98
N GLN A 227 1.25 -1.58 -10.72
CA GLN A 227 0.74 -0.32 -10.18
C GLN A 227 -0.61 0.05 -10.81
N PHE A 228 -1.46 0.68 -10.00
CA PHE A 228 -2.68 1.31 -10.48
C PHE A 228 -2.37 2.68 -11.06
N SER A 229 -3.02 3.02 -12.17
CA SER A 229 -2.83 4.28 -12.87
C SER A 229 -4.15 4.79 -13.42
N THR A 230 -4.30 6.11 -13.45
CA THR A 230 -5.40 6.77 -14.16
C THR A 230 -4.90 7.35 -15.48
N VAL A 231 -5.30 6.74 -16.60
CA VAL A 231 -4.82 7.15 -17.94
C VAL A 231 -5.99 7.49 -18.88
N PRO A 232 -5.82 8.48 -19.78
CA PRO A 232 -6.82 8.79 -20.79
C PRO A 232 -7.17 7.58 -21.68
N TYR A 233 -8.46 7.40 -21.98
CA TYR A 233 -8.94 6.22 -22.68
C TYR A 233 -8.46 6.14 -24.14
N TYR A 234 -8.27 7.27 -24.82
CA TYR A 234 -7.76 7.27 -26.20
C TYR A 234 -6.38 6.62 -26.32
N LEU A 235 -5.50 6.75 -25.31
CA LEU A 235 -4.18 6.10 -25.31
C LEU A 235 -4.35 4.57 -25.27
N LYS A 236 -5.30 4.07 -24.47
CA LYS A 236 -5.60 2.64 -24.38
C LYS A 236 -6.24 2.10 -25.65
N VAL A 237 -7.11 2.87 -26.30
CA VAL A 237 -7.67 2.47 -27.61
C VAL A 237 -6.59 2.42 -28.69
N GLN A 238 -5.68 3.41 -28.72
CA GLN A 238 -4.56 3.41 -29.65
C GLN A 238 -3.64 2.19 -29.44
N GLU A 239 -3.35 1.84 -28.18
CA GLU A 239 -2.60 0.65 -27.81
C GLU A 239 -3.29 -0.64 -28.29
N TYR A 240 -4.54 -0.88 -27.90
CA TYR A 240 -5.17 -2.19 -28.11
C TYR A 240 -5.81 -2.37 -29.49
N ARG A 241 -6.37 -1.31 -30.06
CA ARG A 241 -7.07 -1.38 -31.36
C ARG A 241 -6.13 -1.01 -32.50
N ASP A 242 -5.39 0.09 -32.36
CA ASP A 242 -4.66 0.62 -33.52
C ASP A 242 -3.27 -0.02 -33.67
N ILE A 243 -2.66 -0.49 -32.57
CA ILE A 243 -1.36 -1.21 -32.61
C ILE A 243 -1.55 -2.73 -32.59
N GLU A 244 -2.46 -3.25 -31.75
CA GLU A 244 -2.63 -4.70 -31.57
C GLU A 244 -3.85 -5.30 -32.32
N ASN A 245 -4.71 -4.47 -32.93
CA ASN A 245 -5.86 -4.86 -33.75
C ASN A 245 -6.84 -5.85 -33.08
N ARG A 246 -7.30 -5.51 -31.87
CA ARG A 246 -8.18 -6.34 -31.03
C ARG A 246 -9.62 -5.84 -30.96
N ASP A 247 -10.54 -6.76 -30.71
CA ASP A 247 -11.89 -6.43 -30.28
C ASP A 247 -11.89 -5.93 -28.83
N ILE A 248 -12.66 -4.87 -28.59
CA ILE A 248 -12.83 -4.27 -27.25
C ILE A 248 -14.29 -4.46 -26.84
N TRP A 249 -14.48 -5.18 -25.74
CA TRP A 249 -15.78 -5.39 -25.11
C TRP A 249 -15.99 -4.38 -23.99
N GLU A 250 -17.21 -3.88 -23.87
CA GLU A 250 -17.58 -2.92 -22.84
C GLU A 250 -18.85 -3.36 -22.12
N TYR A 251 -18.80 -3.33 -20.80
CA TYR A 251 -19.92 -3.68 -19.96
C TYR A 251 -20.11 -2.59 -18.89
N ARG A 252 -21.19 -1.82 -19.03
CA ARG A 252 -21.52 -0.76 -18.07
C ARG A 252 -21.98 -1.39 -16.75
N LEU A 253 -21.29 -1.06 -15.66
CA LEU A 253 -21.62 -1.54 -14.33
C LEU A 253 -22.82 -0.78 -13.75
N SER A 254 -23.65 -1.49 -12.99
CA SER A 254 -24.82 -0.94 -12.32
C SER A 254 -24.48 -0.37 -10.94
N PHE A 255 -23.52 0.55 -10.87
CA PHE A 255 -23.12 1.23 -9.62
C PHE A 255 -23.95 2.49 -9.38
N ASP A 256 -24.32 2.71 -8.11
CA ASP A 256 -24.87 3.98 -7.65
C ASP A 256 -23.76 5.01 -7.38
N ASP A 257 -24.14 6.28 -7.20
CA ASP A 257 -23.20 7.39 -7.01
C ASP A 257 -22.29 7.20 -5.78
N ARG A 258 -22.77 6.51 -4.73
CA ARG A 258 -21.96 6.22 -3.53
C ARG A 258 -20.93 5.13 -3.82
N GLN A 259 -21.32 4.09 -4.55
CA GLN A 259 -20.42 3.01 -4.97
C GLN A 259 -19.33 3.53 -5.90
N ILE A 260 -19.68 4.42 -6.84
CA ILE A 260 -18.70 5.10 -7.71
C ILE A 260 -17.73 5.92 -6.87
N ARG A 261 -18.22 6.73 -5.93
CA ARG A 261 -17.36 7.52 -5.05
C ARG A 261 -16.42 6.66 -4.21
N ARG A 262 -16.91 5.54 -3.65
CA ARG A 262 -16.08 4.57 -2.91
C ARG A 262 -14.98 3.96 -3.77
N LEU A 263 -15.32 3.55 -5.00
CA LEU A 263 -14.34 3.03 -5.96
C LEU A 263 -13.24 4.07 -6.26
N LEU A 264 -13.61 5.33 -6.49
CA LEU A 264 -12.65 6.40 -6.78
C LEU A 264 -11.78 6.75 -5.57
N MET A 265 -12.36 6.78 -4.36
CA MET A 265 -11.60 6.93 -3.12
C MET A 265 -10.56 5.81 -2.97
N HIS A 266 -10.94 4.56 -3.24
CA HIS A 266 -10.00 3.44 -3.19
C HIS A 266 -8.92 3.54 -4.28
N ALA A 267 -9.29 3.88 -5.51
CA ALA A 267 -8.35 4.07 -6.60
C ALA A 267 -7.31 5.16 -6.31
N TRP A 268 -7.70 6.22 -5.59
CA TRP A 268 -6.77 7.23 -5.08
C TRP A 268 -5.74 6.64 -4.10
N GLU A 269 -6.17 5.83 -3.13
CA GLU A 269 -5.25 5.19 -2.18
C GLU A 269 -4.28 4.24 -2.88
N LEU A 270 -4.76 3.50 -3.88
CA LEU A 270 -3.96 2.56 -4.66
C LEU A 270 -2.85 3.24 -5.47
N GLY A 271 -2.91 4.55 -5.68
CA GLY A 271 -1.77 5.33 -6.20
C GLY A 271 -0.56 5.33 -5.26
N ASN A 272 -0.74 5.04 -3.96
CA ASN A 272 0.35 4.82 -3.00
C ASN A 272 0.77 3.34 -2.93
N ALA A 273 0.15 2.46 -3.71
CA ALA A 273 0.35 1.03 -3.62
C ALA A 273 1.15 0.44 -4.78
N SER A 274 1.72 -0.72 -4.53
CA SER A 274 2.26 -1.60 -5.56
C SER A 274 2.08 -3.06 -5.16
N PHE A 275 2.11 -3.92 -6.16
CA PHE A 275 1.90 -5.35 -6.02
C PHE A 275 2.95 -6.08 -6.86
N ASP A 276 3.35 -7.27 -6.47
CA ASP A 276 4.07 -8.18 -7.35
C ASP A 276 3.18 -8.53 -8.55
N TYR A 277 3.71 -8.38 -9.77
CA TYR A 277 2.94 -8.61 -11.00
C TYR A 277 3.45 -9.87 -11.71
N PHE A 278 2.62 -10.91 -11.72
CA PHE A 278 2.86 -12.11 -12.52
C PHE A 278 1.94 -12.14 -13.74
N PHE A 279 2.42 -12.65 -14.87
CA PHE A 279 1.58 -12.79 -16.07
C PHE A 279 0.42 -13.77 -15.86
N PHE A 280 0.60 -14.78 -14.99
CA PHE A 280 -0.36 -15.86 -14.77
C PHE A 280 -1.08 -15.80 -13.41
N LYS A 281 -0.72 -14.87 -12.52
CA LYS A 281 -1.31 -14.68 -11.17
C LYS A 281 -1.17 -13.21 -10.79
N GLU A 282 -2.14 -12.60 -10.10
CA GLU A 282 -2.04 -11.17 -9.72
C GLU A 282 -1.82 -10.23 -10.93
N ASN A 283 -2.47 -10.54 -12.07
CA ASN A 283 -2.36 -9.75 -13.29
C ASN A 283 -3.38 -8.60 -13.36
N CYS A 284 -3.38 -7.86 -14.48
CA CYS A 284 -4.30 -6.77 -14.81
C CYS A 284 -5.78 -7.01 -14.50
N SER A 285 -6.27 -8.25 -14.62
CA SER A 285 -7.68 -8.58 -14.34
C SER A 285 -7.92 -9.01 -12.90
N TYR A 286 -6.89 -9.50 -12.20
CA TYR A 286 -7.02 -10.08 -10.85
C TYR A 286 -7.43 -9.05 -9.79
N HIS A 287 -6.81 -7.86 -9.79
CA HIS A 287 -7.15 -6.84 -8.78
C HIS A 287 -8.37 -6.00 -9.16
N LEU A 288 -8.87 -6.09 -10.39
CA LEU A 288 -10.05 -5.35 -10.86
C LEU A 288 -11.36 -6.11 -10.71
N LEU A 289 -11.31 -7.45 -10.62
CA LEU A 289 -12.46 -8.35 -10.48
C LEU A 289 -12.61 -8.83 -9.03
#